data_AF-A0A7R9CMI4-F1
#
_entry.id   AF-A0A7R9CMI4-F1
#
_cell.length_a   1.000
_cell.length_b   1.000
_cell.length_c   1.000
_cell.angle_alpha   90.00
_cell.angle_beta   90.00
_cell.angle_gamma   90.00
#
_symmetry.space_group_name_H-M   'P 1'
#
loop_
_entity.id
_entity.type
_entity.pdbx_description
1 polymer ?
#
loop_
_entity_poly.entity_id
_entity_poly.type
_entity_poly.pdbx_seq_one_letter_code
_entity_poly.pdbx_strand_id
1 'polypeptide(L)'
;MTVPQVKEAMSSPPEAESTSNNGATEVNTSTVMYSCMGPGSRDLSADNEDTAVRILGQQENKVVDDLCLGCLCEAMSDCNRTFSCAGDDCGLFMITRPYWEDAGRHVIAQDNSSSPGAFQRCVVDPFCAAATVEGYMKTYSKDCNGNGAVDCEDFFALHFLGAGCEGDINQASPEGLDKLRVCQEEVAKIKSGN
;
A
#
# COMPACT_ATOMS: atom_id res chain seq x y z
N MET A 1 27.78 -46.99 -12.65
CA MET A 1 27.58 -45.75 -13.43
C MET A 1 27.76 -44.61 -12.45
N THR A 2 28.80 -43.82 -12.64
CA THR A 2 29.34 -42.86 -11.66
C THR A 2 29.45 -41.50 -12.36
N VAL A 3 29.41 -40.42 -11.56
CA VAL A 3 29.86 -39.03 -11.84
C VAL A 3 28.76 -38.08 -12.39
N PRO A 4 28.63 -36.81 -11.92
CA PRO A 4 28.89 -36.27 -10.57
C PRO A 4 27.88 -35.19 -10.10
N GLN A 5 28.03 -34.77 -8.84
CA GLN A 5 27.59 -33.47 -8.34
C GLN A 5 28.47 -32.33 -8.86
N VAL A 6 27.87 -31.16 -9.09
CA VAL A 6 28.59 -29.89 -9.18
C VAL A 6 28.01 -28.93 -8.13
N LYS A 7 28.81 -28.71 -7.08
CA LYS A 7 28.78 -27.52 -6.24
C LYS A 7 29.43 -26.40 -7.04
N GLU A 8 28.82 -25.23 -7.10
CA GLU A 8 29.58 -23.97 -7.21
C GLU A 8 28.97 -22.90 -6.31
N ALA A 9 29.88 -22.21 -5.62
CA ALA A 9 29.66 -21.21 -4.61
C ALA A 9 29.85 -19.81 -5.20
N MET A 10 29.12 -18.85 -4.62
CA MET A 10 29.55 -17.50 -4.24
C MET A 10 30.63 -16.82 -5.10
N SER A 11 30.23 -15.77 -5.81
CA SER A 11 31.11 -14.64 -6.13
C SER A 11 30.28 -13.35 -6.17
N SER A 12 30.51 -12.49 -5.17
CA SER A 12 30.07 -11.09 -5.13
C SER A 12 30.94 -10.23 -6.04
N PRO A 13 30.40 -9.15 -6.63
CA PRO A 13 31.19 -7.98 -7.04
C PRO A 13 31.00 -6.78 -6.07
N PRO A 14 31.91 -5.80 -6.12
CA PRO A 14 32.31 -5.00 -4.96
C PRO A 14 31.51 -3.72 -4.71
N GLU A 15 31.63 -3.25 -3.47
CA GLU A 15 31.27 -1.93 -2.95
C GLU A 15 31.98 -0.79 -3.72
N ALA A 16 31.27 0.30 -3.94
CA ALA A 16 31.86 1.59 -4.30
C ALA A 16 31.41 2.63 -3.27
N GLU A 17 32.39 3.14 -2.50
CA GLU A 17 32.23 4.17 -1.50
C GLU A 17 31.96 5.57 -2.10
N SER A 18 31.41 6.39 -1.20
CA SER A 18 30.91 7.76 -1.29
C SER A 18 31.82 8.81 -1.93
N THR A 19 31.18 9.87 -2.46
CA THR A 19 31.61 11.24 -2.14
C THR A 19 30.40 12.14 -1.84
N SER A 20 30.49 12.77 -0.67
CA SER A 20 29.64 13.83 -0.13
C SER A 20 29.89 15.15 -0.87
N ASN A 21 28.81 15.88 -1.18
CA ASN A 21 28.88 17.31 -1.47
C ASN A 21 27.72 18.02 -0.78
N ASN A 22 28.04 18.63 0.36
CA ASN A 22 27.17 19.54 1.09
C ASN A 22 27.09 20.89 0.34
N GLY A 23 25.93 21.15 -0.29
CA GLY A 23 25.56 22.45 -0.82
C GLY A 23 24.21 22.88 -0.24
N ALA A 24 24.22 23.35 1.00
CA ALA A 24 23.05 23.97 1.62
C ALA A 24 22.71 25.26 0.86
N THR A 25 21.60 25.23 0.13
CA THR A 25 20.91 26.43 -0.34
C THR A 25 19.52 26.38 0.27
N GLU A 26 19.27 27.26 1.24
CA GLU A 26 17.98 27.39 1.92
C GLU A 26 16.88 27.70 0.89
N VAL A 27 16.01 26.72 0.63
CA VAL A 27 14.79 26.96 -0.16
C VAL A 27 13.72 27.49 0.80
N ASN A 28 13.56 28.81 0.78
CA ASN A 28 12.50 29.52 1.50
C ASN A 28 11.13 29.02 1.03
N THR A 29 10.40 28.36 1.93
CA THR A 29 9.08 27.74 1.69
C THR A 29 7.95 28.75 1.43
N SER A 30 8.21 30.06 1.47
CA SER A 30 7.22 31.09 1.10
C SER A 30 7.13 31.41 -0.40
N THR A 31 8.08 30.98 -1.24
CA THR A 31 8.11 31.42 -2.65
C THR A 31 7.48 30.43 -3.64
N VAL A 32 7.32 29.16 -3.27
CA VAL A 32 6.75 28.13 -4.18
C VAL A 32 5.21 28.25 -4.33
N MET A 33 4.53 28.90 -3.38
CA MET A 33 3.07 28.99 -3.37
C MET A 33 2.45 30.07 -4.29
N TYR A 34 3.26 30.97 -4.88
CA TYR A 34 2.73 32.15 -5.60
C TYR A 34 2.87 32.13 -7.13
N SER A 35 3.41 31.08 -7.76
CA SER A 35 3.68 31.11 -9.21
C SER A 35 2.59 30.48 -10.12
N CYS A 36 1.46 30.01 -9.58
CA CYS A 36 0.37 29.41 -10.39
C CYS A 36 -0.96 30.17 -10.34
N MET A 37 -1.01 31.39 -9.79
CA MET A 37 -2.24 32.20 -9.74
C MET A 37 -2.14 33.36 -10.74
N GLY A 38 -2.83 33.23 -11.87
CA GLY A 38 -3.07 34.34 -12.79
C GLY A 38 -3.99 35.41 -12.19
N PRO A 39 -3.99 36.64 -12.73
CA PRO A 39 -4.76 37.75 -12.18
C PRO A 39 -6.24 37.61 -12.55
N GLY A 40 -7.05 37.23 -11.58
CA GLY A 40 -8.49 37.00 -11.79
C GLY A 40 -9.28 37.09 -10.50
N SER A 41 -8.99 38.10 -9.66
CA SER A 41 -9.80 38.41 -8.48
C SER A 41 -11.11 39.06 -8.91
N ARG A 42 -12.23 38.37 -8.65
CA ARG A 42 -13.54 39.00 -8.46
C ARG A 42 -14.21 38.34 -7.26
N ASP A 43 -14.16 39.10 -6.18
CA ASP A 43 -14.98 39.09 -4.97
C ASP A 43 -16.09 38.02 -4.91
N LEU A 44 -15.94 37.07 -4.00
CA LEU A 44 -17.07 36.47 -3.32
C LEU A 44 -16.90 36.71 -1.83
N SER A 45 -17.78 37.57 -1.34
CA SER A 45 -17.98 37.96 0.05
C SER A 45 -18.08 36.75 0.97
N ALA A 46 -17.48 36.90 2.14
CA ALA A 46 -17.66 36.07 3.31
C ALA A 46 -19.15 35.76 3.53
N ASP A 47 -19.49 34.46 3.59
CA ASP A 47 -20.61 33.85 4.34
C ASP A 47 -20.71 32.35 3.94
N ASN A 48 -19.69 31.54 4.24
CA ASN A 48 -19.87 30.09 4.50
C ASN A 48 -18.55 29.46 4.99
N GLU A 49 -18.42 29.19 6.28
CA GLU A 49 -17.34 28.34 6.86
C GLU A 49 -17.55 26.84 6.54
N ASP A 50 -18.02 26.52 5.32
CA ASP A 50 -18.37 25.15 4.95
C ASP A 50 -18.04 24.84 3.48
N THR A 51 -16.98 25.46 2.96
CA THR A 51 -16.52 25.21 1.57
C THR A 51 -15.01 25.01 1.47
N ALA A 52 -14.25 25.23 2.56
CA ALA A 52 -12.84 24.85 2.64
C ALA A 52 -12.60 23.36 2.94
N VAL A 53 -13.61 22.65 3.46
CA VAL A 53 -13.50 21.21 3.81
C VAL A 53 -13.49 20.30 2.57
N ARG A 54 -13.93 20.77 1.40
CA ARG A 54 -14.08 19.92 0.20
C ARG A 54 -12.84 19.82 -0.69
N ILE A 55 -11.76 20.55 -0.40
CA ILE A 55 -10.51 20.51 -1.18
C ILE A 55 -9.37 19.78 -0.44
N LEU A 56 -9.54 19.46 0.85
CA LEU A 56 -8.57 18.70 1.66
C LEU A 56 -9.22 17.55 2.46
N GLY A 57 -10.41 17.11 2.07
CA GLY A 57 -11.26 16.23 2.88
C GLY A 57 -11.68 14.96 2.17
N GLN A 58 -10.75 14.01 2.08
CA GLN A 58 -11.10 12.59 2.00
C GLN A 58 -10.37 11.81 3.10
N GLN A 59 -10.55 12.25 4.35
CA GLN A 59 -10.61 11.26 5.43
C GLN A 59 -12.05 10.73 5.48
N GLU A 60 -12.39 9.97 4.44
CA GLU A 60 -13.34 8.88 4.60
C GLU A 60 -12.80 7.99 5.72
N ASN A 61 -13.68 7.46 6.56
CA ASN A 61 -13.33 6.66 7.73
C ASN A 61 -12.58 5.38 7.31
N LYS A 62 -11.26 5.49 7.10
CA LYS A 62 -10.41 4.40 6.65
C LYS A 62 -10.38 3.31 7.72
N VAL A 63 -10.73 2.09 7.33
CA VAL A 63 -10.69 0.92 8.23
C VAL A 63 -9.24 0.44 8.41
N VAL A 64 -8.41 0.66 7.39
CA VAL A 64 -6.98 0.32 7.40
C VAL A 64 -6.18 1.62 7.37
N ASP A 65 -5.31 1.84 8.34
CA ASP A 65 -4.44 3.01 8.33
C ASP A 65 -3.31 2.88 7.32
N ASP A 66 -2.77 4.02 6.86
CA ASP A 66 -1.78 4.04 5.78
C ASP A 66 -0.47 3.30 6.14
N LEU A 67 -0.10 3.20 7.43
CA LEU A 67 1.09 2.44 7.83
C LEU A 67 0.82 0.94 7.77
N CYS A 68 -0.37 0.49 8.17
CA CYS A 68 -0.75 -0.90 7.98
C CYS A 68 -0.78 -1.27 6.49
N LEU A 69 -1.34 -0.41 5.62
CA LEU A 69 -1.28 -0.62 4.17
C LEU A 69 0.17 -0.70 3.65
N GLY A 70 1.07 0.13 4.17
CA GLY A 70 2.50 0.04 3.87
C GLY A 70 3.10 -1.31 4.25
N CYS A 71 2.86 -1.78 5.48
CA CYS A 71 3.38 -3.08 5.93
C CYS A 71 2.76 -4.27 5.18
N LEU A 72 1.47 -4.20 4.81
CA LEU A 72 0.86 -5.20 3.92
C LEU A 72 1.57 -5.25 2.56
N CYS A 73 1.91 -4.09 2.00
CA CYS A 73 2.62 -4.00 0.72
C CYS A 73 3.98 -4.70 0.76
N GLU A 74 4.76 -4.43 1.82
CA GLU A 74 6.06 -5.06 2.05
C GLU A 74 5.92 -6.58 2.24
N ALA A 75 4.97 -7.02 3.06
CA ALA A 75 4.74 -8.43 3.33
C ALA A 75 4.33 -9.24 2.08
N MET A 76 3.55 -8.64 1.17
CA MET A 76 3.03 -9.33 -0.01
C MET A 76 4.01 -9.38 -1.19
N SER A 77 4.77 -8.31 -1.42
CA SER A 77 5.62 -8.21 -2.63
C SER A 77 6.93 -7.44 -2.44
N ASP A 78 7.37 -7.20 -1.21
CA ASP A 78 8.44 -6.23 -0.90
C ASP A 78 8.13 -4.84 -1.51
N CYS A 79 6.83 -4.51 -1.47
CA CYS A 79 6.21 -3.33 -2.06
C CYS A 79 6.68 -3.02 -3.49
N ASN A 80 6.81 -4.06 -4.32
CA ASN A 80 7.34 -3.92 -5.68
C ASN A 80 6.33 -3.23 -6.60
N ARG A 81 6.45 -1.90 -6.72
CA ARG A 81 5.60 -1.05 -7.57
C ARG A 81 5.73 -1.31 -9.08
N THR A 82 6.71 -2.10 -9.49
CA THR A 82 6.90 -2.49 -10.90
C THR A 82 6.29 -3.85 -11.22
N PHE A 83 5.82 -4.57 -10.20
CA PHE A 83 5.21 -5.87 -10.36
C PHE A 83 3.87 -5.75 -11.10
N SER A 84 3.72 -6.53 -12.17
CA SER A 84 2.49 -6.58 -12.97
C SER A 84 1.60 -7.71 -12.47
N CYS A 85 1.55 -8.85 -13.16
CA CYS A 85 0.80 -10.02 -12.73
C CYS A 85 1.64 -11.29 -12.85
N ALA A 86 1.53 -12.18 -11.88
CA ALA A 86 2.04 -13.55 -11.96
C ALA A 86 0.84 -14.51 -11.81
N GLY A 87 0.36 -15.05 -12.94
CA GLY A 87 -0.88 -15.81 -12.93
C GLY A 87 -2.09 -14.91 -12.66
N ASP A 88 -2.85 -15.22 -11.61
CA ASP A 88 -4.05 -14.47 -11.21
C ASP A 88 -3.76 -13.36 -10.19
N ASP A 89 -2.56 -13.35 -9.59
CA ASP A 89 -2.14 -12.37 -8.60
C ASP A 89 -1.45 -11.18 -9.25
N CYS A 90 -1.92 -9.97 -8.96
CA CYS A 90 -1.47 -8.75 -9.61
C CYS A 90 -1.14 -7.61 -8.64
N GLY A 91 -0.15 -6.80 -9.05
CA GLY A 91 0.26 -5.58 -8.37
C GLY A 91 1.03 -5.81 -7.07
N LEU A 92 1.35 -4.70 -6.41
CA LEU A 92 2.12 -4.67 -5.16
C LEU A 92 1.42 -5.36 -3.96
N PHE A 93 0.11 -5.54 -4.05
CA PHE A 93 -0.68 -6.24 -3.04
C PHE A 93 -1.06 -7.65 -3.48
N MET A 94 -0.53 -8.19 -4.58
CA MET A 94 -0.83 -9.56 -5.04
C MET A 94 -2.34 -9.85 -5.07
N ILE A 95 -3.13 -8.92 -5.61
CA ILE A 95 -4.59 -8.98 -5.59
C ILE A 95 -5.07 -9.85 -6.74
N THR A 96 -6.03 -10.73 -6.46
CA THR A 96 -6.72 -11.53 -7.48
C THR A 96 -8.00 -10.85 -7.97
N ARG A 97 -8.51 -11.28 -9.13
CA ARG A 97 -9.75 -10.74 -9.69
C ARG A 97 -10.97 -10.91 -8.77
N PRO A 98 -11.22 -12.09 -8.15
CA PRO A 98 -12.33 -12.24 -7.20
C PRO A 98 -12.20 -11.31 -5.99
N TYR A 99 -11.00 -11.16 -5.44
CA TYR A 99 -10.74 -10.22 -4.33
C TYR A 99 -11.15 -8.79 -4.70
N TRP A 100 -10.76 -8.33 -5.90
CA TRP A 100 -11.15 -7.02 -6.41
C TRP A 100 -12.66 -6.87 -6.63
N GLU A 101 -13.34 -7.93 -7.04
CA GLU A 101 -14.80 -7.94 -7.20
C GLU A 101 -15.52 -7.81 -5.85
N ASP A 102 -15.09 -8.58 -4.86
CA ASP A 102 -15.61 -8.56 -3.49
C ASP A 102 -15.30 -7.23 -2.77
N ALA A 103 -14.19 -6.59 -3.11
CA ALA A 103 -13.79 -5.28 -2.61
C ALA A 103 -14.59 -4.10 -3.21
N GLY A 104 -15.56 -4.36 -4.10
CA GLY A 104 -16.40 -3.32 -4.71
C GLY A 104 -15.92 -2.81 -6.07
N ARG A 105 -14.98 -3.50 -6.73
CA ARG A 105 -14.54 -3.24 -8.10
C ARG A 105 -14.02 -1.82 -8.33
N HIS A 106 -13.12 -1.37 -7.45
CA HIS A 106 -12.48 -0.06 -7.54
C HIS A 106 -11.82 0.16 -8.91
N VAL A 107 -11.80 1.40 -9.37
CA VAL A 107 -11.20 1.78 -10.65
C VAL A 107 -10.44 3.08 -10.53
N ILE A 108 -9.43 3.25 -11.38
CA ILE A 108 -8.74 4.53 -11.55
C ILE A 108 -9.72 5.59 -12.11
N ALA A 109 -9.35 6.86 -11.95
CA ALA A 109 -10.16 7.97 -12.45
C ALA A 109 -10.47 7.82 -13.94
N GLN A 110 -11.73 8.09 -14.31
CA GLN A 110 -12.23 8.00 -15.70
C GLN A 110 -12.27 6.60 -16.31
N ASP A 111 -12.08 5.53 -15.53
CA ASP A 111 -12.30 4.15 -15.97
C ASP A 111 -13.66 3.61 -15.52
N ASN A 112 -14.02 2.41 -15.96
CA ASN A 112 -15.29 1.76 -15.65
C ASN A 112 -15.07 0.32 -15.18
N SER A 113 -15.71 -0.08 -14.09
CA SER A 113 -15.56 -1.40 -13.46
C SER A 113 -16.03 -2.58 -14.33
N SER A 114 -16.78 -2.32 -15.40
CA SER A 114 -17.21 -3.33 -16.37
C SER A 114 -16.31 -3.40 -17.61
N SER A 115 -15.37 -2.47 -17.77
CA SER A 115 -14.43 -2.48 -18.89
C SER A 115 -13.50 -3.70 -18.84
N PRO A 116 -13.20 -4.33 -19.99
CA PRO A 116 -12.11 -5.30 -20.07
C PRO A 116 -10.80 -4.68 -19.55
N GLY A 117 -10.10 -5.41 -18.68
CA GLY A 117 -8.84 -4.96 -18.08
C GLY A 117 -8.96 -3.95 -16.94
N ALA A 118 -10.17 -3.56 -16.50
CA ALA A 118 -10.35 -2.61 -15.40
C ALA A 118 -9.67 -3.10 -14.10
N PHE A 119 -9.82 -4.39 -13.80
CA PHE A 119 -9.13 -5.06 -12.70
C PHE A 119 -7.62 -4.82 -12.76
N GLN A 120 -6.95 -5.23 -13.85
CA GLN A 120 -5.50 -5.13 -13.98
C GLN A 120 -5.01 -3.68 -13.88
N ARG A 121 -5.69 -2.73 -14.55
CA ARG A 121 -5.33 -1.31 -14.48
C ARG A 121 -5.45 -0.75 -13.07
N CYS A 122 -6.44 -1.19 -12.29
CA CYS A 122 -6.59 -0.76 -10.91
C CYS A 122 -5.50 -1.34 -10.01
N VAL A 123 -5.30 -2.65 -10.00
CA VAL A 123 -4.43 -3.29 -8.99
C VAL A 123 -2.94 -3.04 -9.21
N VAL A 124 -2.52 -2.60 -10.40
CA VAL A 124 -1.14 -2.10 -10.64
C VAL A 124 -0.97 -0.62 -10.32
N ASP A 125 -2.05 0.14 -10.14
CA ASP A 125 -1.99 1.52 -9.65
C ASP A 125 -1.99 1.51 -8.11
N PRO A 126 -0.98 2.08 -7.43
CA PRO A 126 -0.87 1.99 -5.97
C PRO A 126 -2.07 2.52 -5.19
N PHE A 127 -2.70 3.59 -5.68
CA PHE A 127 -3.84 4.20 -4.98
C PHE A 127 -5.12 3.38 -5.17
N CYS A 128 -5.37 2.91 -6.40
CA CYS A 128 -6.53 2.06 -6.67
C CYS A 128 -6.40 0.68 -6.02
N ALA A 129 -5.18 0.12 -5.98
CA ALA A 129 -4.89 -1.12 -5.28
C ALA A 129 -5.10 -0.97 -3.76
N ALA A 130 -4.60 0.12 -3.14
CA ALA A 130 -4.85 0.41 -1.73
C ALA A 130 -6.35 0.58 -1.42
N ALA A 131 -7.10 1.28 -2.27
CA ALA A 131 -8.55 1.40 -2.14
C ALA A 131 -9.26 0.04 -2.27
N THR A 132 -8.73 -0.86 -3.10
CA THR A 132 -9.23 -2.24 -3.21
C THR A 132 -9.01 -3.01 -1.92
N VAL A 133 -7.82 -2.95 -1.32
CA VAL A 133 -7.55 -3.57 -0.01
C VAL A 133 -8.47 -3.00 1.05
N GLU A 134 -8.59 -1.68 1.13
CA GLU A 134 -9.45 -1.00 2.10
C GLU A 134 -10.93 -1.40 1.94
N GLY A 135 -11.44 -1.46 0.71
CA GLY A 135 -12.80 -1.92 0.42
C GLY A 135 -13.06 -3.36 0.84
N TYR A 136 -12.06 -4.23 0.66
CA TYR A 136 -12.13 -5.61 1.14
C TYR A 136 -12.18 -5.68 2.67
N MET A 137 -11.28 -4.97 3.35
CA MET A 137 -11.25 -4.94 4.82
C MET A 137 -12.54 -4.35 5.40
N LYS A 138 -13.07 -3.28 4.79
CA LYS A 138 -14.36 -2.70 5.19
C LYS A 138 -15.51 -3.71 5.13
N THR A 139 -15.44 -4.68 4.20
CA THR A 139 -16.49 -5.68 4.01
C THR A 139 -16.30 -6.89 4.93
N TYR A 140 -15.07 -7.34 5.15
CA TYR A 140 -14.80 -8.63 5.80
C TYR A 140 -14.02 -8.56 7.11
N SER A 141 -13.62 -7.36 7.58
CA SER A 141 -12.83 -7.20 8.81
C SER A 141 -13.44 -7.95 9.99
N LYS A 142 -12.60 -8.75 10.64
CA LYS A 142 -12.91 -9.57 11.81
C LYS A 142 -11.60 -10.03 12.45
N ASP A 143 -11.69 -10.48 13.69
CA ASP A 143 -10.59 -11.09 14.41
C ASP A 143 -10.32 -12.47 13.79
N CYS A 144 -9.24 -12.58 13.03
CA CYS A 144 -8.85 -13.77 12.28
C CYS A 144 -7.82 -14.61 13.04
N ASN A 145 -7.03 -13.99 13.93
CA ASN A 145 -6.05 -14.69 14.74
C ASN A 145 -6.57 -15.09 16.13
N GLY A 146 -7.76 -14.63 16.52
CA GLY A 146 -8.45 -14.95 17.78
C GLY A 146 -7.89 -14.22 19.01
N ASN A 147 -7.20 -13.10 18.83
CA ASN A 147 -6.55 -12.36 19.92
C ASN A 147 -7.49 -11.36 20.64
N GLY A 148 -8.72 -11.19 20.15
CA GLY A 148 -9.73 -10.29 20.71
C GLY A 148 -9.68 -8.85 20.18
N ALA A 149 -8.81 -8.55 19.22
CA ALA A 149 -8.73 -7.28 18.50
C ALA A 149 -8.95 -7.51 17.00
N VAL A 150 -9.22 -6.42 16.27
CA VAL A 150 -9.18 -6.40 14.80
C VAL A 150 -8.11 -5.39 14.44
N ASP A 151 -6.93 -5.89 14.07
CA ASP A 151 -5.74 -5.09 13.81
C ASP A 151 -5.07 -5.45 12.48
N CYS A 152 -3.84 -4.96 12.26
CA CYS A 152 -3.14 -5.17 11.00
C CYS A 152 -2.76 -6.64 10.75
N GLU A 153 -2.52 -7.44 11.80
CA GLU A 153 -2.27 -8.87 11.63
C GLU A 153 -3.54 -9.57 11.14
N ASP A 154 -4.72 -9.14 11.61
CA ASP A 154 -6.00 -9.64 11.11
C ASP A 154 -6.22 -9.23 9.65
N PHE A 155 -5.87 -8.00 9.28
CA PHE A 155 -5.96 -7.56 7.89
C PHE A 155 -5.00 -8.34 6.98
N PHE A 156 -3.80 -8.68 7.45
CA PHE A 156 -2.89 -9.55 6.69
C PHE A 156 -3.45 -10.97 6.56
N ALA A 157 -3.95 -11.56 7.65
CA ALA A 157 -4.59 -12.87 7.63
C ALA A 157 -5.79 -12.89 6.68
N LEU A 158 -6.65 -11.88 6.73
CA LEU A 158 -7.80 -11.72 5.86
C LEU A 158 -7.41 -11.51 4.39
N HIS A 159 -6.32 -10.78 4.14
CA HIS A 159 -5.78 -10.58 2.80
C HIS A 159 -5.27 -11.90 2.20
N PHE A 160 -4.53 -12.68 2.99
CA PHE A 160 -3.86 -13.90 2.53
C PHE A 160 -4.79 -15.13 2.48
N LEU A 161 -5.63 -15.31 3.51
CA LEU A 161 -6.54 -16.45 3.64
C LEU A 161 -7.91 -16.19 2.98
N GLY A 162 -8.21 -14.94 2.64
CA GLY A 162 -9.49 -14.50 2.11
C GLY A 162 -10.59 -14.38 3.18
N ALA A 163 -11.78 -14.01 2.74
CA ALA A 163 -12.94 -13.64 3.56
C ALA A 163 -13.34 -14.67 4.63
N GLY A 164 -13.00 -15.94 4.45
CA GLY A 164 -13.26 -16.99 5.43
C GLY A 164 -12.39 -16.88 6.69
N CYS A 165 -11.17 -16.34 6.58
CA CYS A 165 -10.11 -16.53 7.56
C CYS A 165 -9.96 -18.00 7.95
N GLU A 166 -10.04 -18.88 6.95
CA GLU A 166 -9.91 -20.32 7.14
C GLU A 166 -8.43 -20.70 7.11
N GLY A 167 -7.93 -21.25 8.22
CA GLY A 167 -6.53 -21.68 8.37
C GLY A 167 -5.77 -20.92 9.45
N ASP A 168 -4.50 -21.26 9.63
CA ASP A 168 -3.59 -20.58 10.54
C ASP A 168 -2.58 -19.76 9.74
N ILE A 169 -2.64 -18.43 9.87
CA ILE A 169 -1.75 -17.52 9.13
C ILE A 169 -0.26 -17.75 9.46
N ASN A 170 0.06 -18.23 10.67
CA ASN A 170 1.45 -18.56 11.05
C ASN A 170 1.99 -19.76 10.28
N GLN A 171 1.11 -20.63 9.75
CA GLN A 171 1.49 -21.79 8.94
C GLN A 171 1.39 -21.48 7.45
N ALA A 172 0.38 -20.71 7.05
CA ALA A 172 0.12 -20.40 5.66
C ALA A 172 1.14 -19.40 5.07
N SER A 173 1.57 -18.42 5.87
CA SER A 173 2.56 -17.41 5.45
C SER A 173 3.45 -16.95 6.62
N PRO A 174 4.30 -17.84 7.17
CA PRO A 174 5.20 -17.49 8.28
C PRO A 174 6.14 -16.34 7.92
N GLU A 175 6.72 -16.36 6.72
CA GLU A 175 7.67 -15.32 6.26
C GLU A 175 6.96 -13.98 6.01
N GLY A 176 5.77 -13.99 5.41
CA GLY A 176 5.00 -12.76 5.17
C GLY A 176 4.52 -12.13 6.48
N LEU A 177 4.06 -12.95 7.43
CA LEU A 177 3.64 -12.47 8.74
C LEU A 177 4.81 -11.91 9.55
N ASP A 178 6.00 -12.52 9.46
CA ASP A 178 7.22 -11.99 10.09
C ASP A 178 7.60 -10.62 9.49
N LYS A 179 7.60 -10.49 8.16
CA LYS A 179 7.83 -9.21 7.48
C LYS A 179 6.85 -8.12 7.93
N LEU A 180 5.56 -8.46 8.03
CA LEU A 180 4.53 -7.55 8.52
C LEU A 180 4.88 -7.04 9.93
N ARG A 181 5.17 -7.96 10.86
CA ARG A 181 5.47 -7.63 12.26
C ARG A 181 6.71 -6.75 12.38
N VAL A 182 7.78 -7.08 11.67
CA VAL A 182 9.01 -6.27 11.64
C VAL A 182 8.70 -4.85 11.15
N CYS A 183 7.96 -4.71 10.04
CA CYS A 183 7.54 -3.40 9.56
C CYS A 183 6.71 -2.63 10.61
N GLN A 184 5.75 -3.30 11.26
CA GLN A 184 4.92 -2.67 12.29
C GLN A 184 5.74 -2.16 13.49
N GLU A 185 6.74 -2.93 13.94
CA GLU A 185 7.64 -2.50 15.00
C GLU A 185 8.47 -1.28 14.62
N GLU A 186 8.96 -1.21 13.38
CA GLU A 186 9.73 -0.08 12.87
C GLU A 186 8.87 1.18 12.76
N VAL A 187 7.67 1.09 12.18
CA VAL A 187 6.78 2.25 12.06
C VAL A 187 6.25 2.72 13.42
N ALA A 188 6.15 1.83 14.42
CA ALA A 188 5.82 2.22 15.79
C ALA A 188 6.93 3.08 16.44
N LYS A 189 8.20 2.82 16.13
CA LYS A 189 9.32 3.65 16.60
C LYS A 189 9.24 5.06 16.00
N ILE A 190 8.98 5.15 14.69
CA ILE A 190 8.79 6.43 14.00
C ILE A 190 7.61 7.22 14.60
N LYS A 191 6.48 6.56 14.89
CA LYS A 191 5.30 7.17 15.54
C LYS A 191 5.61 7.73 16.95
N SER A 192 6.55 7.13 17.67
CA SER A 192 6.97 7.57 19.01
C SER A 192 8.10 8.61 19.00
N GLY A 193 8.57 9.02 17.81
CA GLY A 193 9.59 10.06 17.66
C GLY A 193 11.00 9.62 18.07
N ASN A 194 11.29 8.32 17.98
CA ASN A 194 12.54 7.70 18.41
C ASN A 194 13.33 7.16 17.22
#